data_AF-A0A2W7ACI1-F1
#
_entry.id   AF-A0A2W7ACI1-F1
#
_cell.length_a   1.000
_cell.length_b   1.000
_cell.length_c   1.000
_cell.angle_alpha   90.00
_cell.angle_beta   90.00
_cell.angle_gamma   90.00
#
_symmetry.space_group_name_H-M   'P 1'
#
loop_
_entity.id
_entity.type
_entity.pdbx_description
1 polymer ?
#
loop_
_entity_poly.entity_id
_entity_poly.type
_entity_poly.pdbx_seq_one_letter_code
_entity_poly.pdbx_strand_id
1 'polypeptide(L)'
;MKSLINLLIKALKTYIWIIFVLIYSCRSQSGSGSYQTTTASYYADKFNGKKTASGEIYRHHKMTAANKTLPFGTQVEIVNVENNKSVIITVNDRGPLKPSRQFDLSQGAFKKIGSLNDGVIKIRFKILK
;
A
#
# COMPACT_ATOMS: atom_id res chain seq x y z
N MET A 1 -58.46 -1.96 10.55
CA MET A 1 -57.90 -1.26 9.35
C MET A 1 -56.66 -0.42 9.65
N LYS A 2 -56.65 0.48 10.65
CA LYS A 2 -55.47 1.33 10.98
C LYS A 2 -54.19 0.54 11.37
N SER A 3 -54.35 -0.60 12.05
CA SER A 3 -53.23 -1.48 12.45
C SER A 3 -52.46 -2.07 11.24
N LEU A 4 -53.20 -2.54 10.22
CA LEU A 4 -52.61 -3.09 8.99
C LEU A 4 -51.85 -2.03 8.18
N ILE A 5 -52.39 -0.82 8.09
CA ILE A 5 -51.75 0.31 7.41
C ILE A 5 -50.43 0.70 8.11
N ASN A 6 -50.44 0.74 9.44
CA ASN A 6 -49.23 1.04 10.22
C ASN A 6 -48.15 -0.06 10.09
N LEU A 7 -48.55 -1.32 9.97
CA LEU A 7 -47.62 -2.43 9.74
C LEU A 7 -46.97 -2.34 8.34
N LEU A 8 -47.76 -2.02 7.32
CA LEU A 8 -47.29 -1.78 5.95
C LEU A 8 -46.31 -0.61 5.87
N ILE A 9 -46.60 0.51 6.54
CA ILE A 9 -45.70 1.67 6.59
C ILE A 9 -44.39 1.33 7.29
N LYS A 10 -44.42 0.55 8.38
CA LYS A 10 -43.20 0.11 9.08
C LYS A 10 -42.35 -0.80 8.19
N ALA A 11 -42.96 -1.78 7.53
CA ALA A 11 -42.28 -2.70 6.62
C ALA A 11 -41.65 -1.99 5.42
N LEU A 12 -42.34 -0.99 4.86
CA LEU A 12 -41.81 -0.19 3.76
C LEU A 12 -40.60 0.65 4.20
N LYS A 13 -40.65 1.25 5.40
CA LYS A 13 -39.53 2.02 5.95
C LYS A 13 -38.31 1.15 6.24
N THR A 14 -38.49 -0.05 6.80
CA THR A 14 -37.38 -0.99 7.00
C THR A 14 -36.78 -1.45 5.67
N TYR A 15 -37.61 -1.70 4.66
CA TYR A 15 -37.13 -2.09 3.32
C TYR A 15 -36.32 -0.97 2.65
N ILE A 16 -36.79 0.28 2.71
CA ILE A 16 -36.05 1.44 2.20
C ILE A 16 -34.71 1.63 2.94
N TRP A 17 -34.70 1.42 4.26
CA TRP A 17 -33.49 1.54 5.06
C TRP A 17 -32.45 0.45 4.72
N ILE A 18 -32.89 -0.79 4.50
CA ILE A 18 -32.01 -1.90 4.07
C ILE A 18 -31.42 -1.61 2.69
N ILE A 19 -32.23 -1.12 1.74
CA ILE A 19 -31.75 -0.71 0.41
C ILE A 19 -30.69 0.39 0.54
N PHE A 20 -30.93 1.40 1.39
CA PHE A 20 -29.95 2.46 1.63
C PHE A 20 -28.63 1.89 2.16
N VAL A 21 -28.65 1.03 3.19
CA VAL A 21 -27.44 0.38 3.74
C VAL A 21 -26.69 -0.46 2.69
N LEU A 22 -27.41 -1.17 1.83
CA LEU A 22 -26.81 -1.95 0.74
C LEU A 22 -26.16 -1.06 -0.33
N ILE A 23 -26.73 0.10 -0.66
CA ILE A 23 -26.16 1.03 -1.66
C ILE A 23 -24.89 1.72 -1.14
N TYR A 24 -24.78 2.02 0.16
CA TYR A 24 -23.57 2.64 0.73
C TYR A 24 -22.39 1.66 0.89
N SER A 25 -22.60 0.36 0.70
CA SER A 25 -21.59 -0.67 0.95
C SER A 25 -20.59 -0.90 -0.19
N CYS A 26 -20.70 -0.17 -1.32
CA CYS A 26 -19.72 -0.27 -2.41
C CYS A 26 -19.11 1.08 -2.77
N ARG A 27 -18.35 1.68 -1.83
CA ARG A 27 -17.29 2.63 -2.20
C ARG A 27 -16.07 1.84 -2.67
N SER A 28 -16.07 1.41 -3.93
CA SER A 28 -14.83 0.98 -4.59
C SER A 28 -13.95 2.21 -4.81
N GLN A 29 -12.99 2.42 -3.90
CA GLN A 29 -11.98 3.46 -4.04
C GLN A 29 -11.05 3.06 -5.19
N SER A 30 -11.40 3.47 -6.41
CA SER A 30 -10.54 3.38 -7.58
C SER A 30 -9.36 4.34 -7.37
N GLY A 31 -8.35 3.85 -6.66
CA GLY A 31 -7.20 4.62 -6.21
C GLY A 31 -6.19 4.82 -7.33
N SER A 32 -6.45 5.72 -8.27
CA SER A 32 -5.34 6.39 -8.96
C SER A 32 -4.71 7.38 -7.97
N GLY A 33 -3.93 6.88 -7.01
CA GLY A 33 -3.35 7.70 -5.95
C GLY A 33 -2.49 8.84 -6.50
N SER A 34 -2.56 10.01 -5.86
CA SER A 34 -1.59 11.08 -6.12
C SER A 34 -0.19 10.66 -5.68
N TYR A 35 0.86 11.20 -6.30
CA TYR A 35 2.22 10.95 -5.84
C TYR A 35 2.44 11.59 -4.47
N GLN A 36 2.99 10.81 -3.53
CA GLN A 36 3.39 11.28 -2.21
C GLN A 36 4.91 11.28 -2.11
N THR A 37 5.48 12.27 -1.42
CA THR A 37 6.94 12.38 -1.26
C THR A 37 7.38 11.83 0.09
N THR A 38 8.49 11.09 0.11
CA THR A 38 9.09 10.55 1.33
C THR A 38 10.57 10.24 1.08
N THR A 39 11.23 9.58 2.04
CA THR A 39 12.55 8.98 1.83
C THR A 39 12.44 7.46 1.79
N ALA A 40 13.41 6.84 1.14
CA ALA A 40 13.59 5.39 1.12
C ALA A 40 15.05 5.03 1.35
N SER A 41 15.29 3.87 1.96
CA SER A 41 16.61 3.22 1.96
C SER A 41 16.48 1.82 1.39
N TYR A 42 17.46 0.97 1.66
CA TYR A 42 17.42 -0.44 1.30
C TYR A 42 17.83 -1.37 2.45
N TYR A 43 17.48 -2.65 2.33
CA TYR A 43 17.88 -3.70 3.26
C TYR A 43 19.38 -4.04 3.17
N ALA A 44 20.02 -4.19 4.34
CA ALA A 44 21.40 -4.69 4.44
C ALA A 44 21.52 -6.18 4.07
N ASP A 45 22.74 -6.62 3.71
CA ASP A 45 23.05 -7.98 3.25
C ASP A 45 22.58 -9.08 4.22
N LYS A 46 22.70 -8.83 5.53
CA LYS A 46 22.34 -9.77 6.60
C LYS A 46 20.87 -10.22 6.61
N PHE A 47 20.00 -9.56 5.85
CA PHE A 47 18.59 -9.93 5.73
C PHE A 47 18.33 -10.97 4.64
N ASN A 48 19.24 -11.15 3.67
CA ASN A 48 19.08 -12.10 2.58
C ASN A 48 18.81 -13.52 3.10
N GLY A 49 17.74 -14.16 2.62
CA GLY A 49 17.35 -15.49 3.06
C GLY A 49 16.51 -15.54 4.34
N LYS A 50 16.24 -14.40 4.99
CA LYS A 50 15.33 -14.36 6.15
C LYS A 50 13.87 -14.21 5.72
N LYS A 51 12.95 -14.65 6.58
CA LYS A 51 11.52 -14.43 6.38
C LYS A 51 11.18 -12.95 6.61
N THR A 52 10.34 -12.41 5.75
CA THR A 52 9.65 -11.12 5.92
C THR A 52 8.41 -11.29 6.77
N ALA A 53 7.75 -10.18 7.13
CA ALA A 53 6.47 -10.19 7.83
C ALA A 53 5.31 -10.78 6.99
N SER A 54 5.41 -10.85 5.66
CA SER A 54 4.44 -11.61 4.85
C SER A 54 4.68 -13.12 4.89
N GLY A 55 5.79 -13.58 5.48
CA GLY A 55 6.22 -14.98 5.49
C GLY A 55 7.09 -15.39 4.31
N GLU A 56 7.21 -14.55 3.28
CA GLU A 56 8.11 -14.80 2.15
C GLU A 56 9.58 -14.71 2.54
N ILE A 57 10.46 -15.39 1.80
CA ILE A 57 11.91 -15.23 1.96
C ILE A 57 12.37 -13.97 1.20
N TYR A 58 12.99 -13.04 1.95
CA TYR A 58 13.63 -11.87 1.38
C TYR A 58 14.84 -12.28 0.52
N ARG A 59 14.93 -11.67 -0.67
CA ARG A 59 16.04 -11.83 -1.62
C ARG A 59 16.43 -10.49 -2.20
N HIS A 60 17.73 -10.22 -2.30
CA HIS A 60 18.23 -8.94 -2.82
C HIS A 60 17.72 -8.56 -4.20
N HIS A 61 17.63 -9.52 -5.11
CA HIS A 61 17.29 -9.28 -6.52
C HIS A 61 15.80 -9.08 -6.78
N LYS A 62 14.92 -9.35 -5.80
CA LYS A 62 13.48 -9.16 -5.97
C LYS A 62 13.13 -7.67 -6.01
N MET A 63 11.96 -7.33 -6.55
CA MET A 63 11.41 -5.97 -6.55
C MET A 63 10.39 -5.83 -5.43
N THR A 64 10.86 -5.93 -4.19
CA THR A 64 10.00 -5.83 -3.00
C THR A 64 10.44 -4.74 -2.05
N ALA A 65 9.55 -4.36 -1.13
CA ALA A 65 9.85 -3.37 -0.09
C ALA A 65 9.08 -3.65 1.21
N ALA A 66 9.62 -3.14 2.31
CA ALA A 66 8.88 -2.94 3.56
C ALA A 66 8.06 -1.64 3.49
N ASN A 67 6.87 -1.67 4.07
CA ASN A 67 6.07 -0.47 4.35
C ASN A 67 5.30 -0.64 5.68
N LYS A 68 5.03 0.49 6.34
CA LYS A 68 4.46 0.52 7.69
C LYS A 68 3.04 -0.01 7.75
N THR A 69 2.22 0.36 6.77
CA THR A 69 0.76 0.19 6.85
C THR A 69 0.12 -0.37 5.59
N LEU A 70 0.80 -0.28 4.45
CA LEU A 70 0.25 -0.81 3.20
C LEU A 70 0.00 -2.33 3.31
N PRO A 71 -1.13 -2.83 2.79
CA PRO A 71 -1.39 -4.25 2.70
C PRO A 71 -0.24 -4.98 1.99
N PHE A 72 0.01 -6.24 2.37
CA PHE A 72 0.93 -7.06 1.60
C PHE A 72 0.35 -7.33 0.22
N GLY A 73 1.21 -7.37 -0.80
CA GLY A 73 0.81 -7.50 -2.20
C GLY A 73 0.53 -6.16 -2.89
N THR A 74 0.39 -5.05 -2.14
CA THR A 74 0.21 -3.71 -2.74
C THR A 74 1.37 -3.39 -3.67
N GLN A 75 1.03 -2.97 -4.90
CA GLN A 75 2.01 -2.53 -5.89
C GLN A 75 2.18 -1.02 -5.81
N VAL A 76 3.44 -0.59 -5.79
CA VAL A 76 3.79 0.82 -5.66
C VAL A 76 4.83 1.16 -6.72
N GLU A 77 4.57 2.22 -7.48
CA GLU A 77 5.61 2.86 -8.28
C GLU A 77 6.42 3.79 -7.38
N ILE A 78 7.74 3.60 -7.36
CA ILE A 78 8.71 4.42 -6.65
C ILE A 78 9.52 5.19 -7.69
N VAL A 79 9.63 6.50 -7.53
CA VAL A 79 10.43 7.38 -8.41
C VAL A 79 11.47 8.10 -7.59
N ASN A 80 12.74 8.03 -7.98
CA ASN A 80 13.79 8.87 -7.39
C ASN A 80 13.64 10.30 -7.91
N VAL A 81 13.56 11.27 -6.99
CA VAL A 81 13.31 12.68 -7.32
C VAL A 81 14.51 13.34 -8.00
N GLU A 82 15.73 12.83 -7.77
CA GLU A 82 16.96 13.45 -8.29
C GLU A 82 17.22 13.09 -9.75
N ASN A 83 16.93 11.85 -10.16
CA ASN A 83 17.25 11.35 -11.50
C ASN A 83 16.02 10.91 -12.32
N ASN A 84 14.82 11.02 -11.76
CA ASN A 84 13.55 10.63 -12.37
C ASN A 84 13.42 9.15 -12.79
N LYS A 85 14.35 8.27 -12.40
CA LYS A 85 14.21 6.83 -12.63
C LYS A 85 13.15 6.26 -11.70
N SER A 86 12.40 5.27 -12.20
CA SER A 86 11.35 4.61 -11.45
C SER A 86 11.51 3.08 -11.40
N VAL A 87 10.89 2.48 -10.39
CA VAL A 87 10.77 1.04 -10.22
C VAL A 87 9.42 0.71 -9.59
N ILE A 88 8.78 -0.36 -10.07
CA ILE A 88 7.58 -0.90 -9.43
C ILE A 88 8.00 -1.96 -8.44
N ILE A 89 7.50 -1.86 -7.21
CA ILE A 89 7.73 -2.85 -6.16
C ILE A 89 6.43 -3.46 -5.66
N THR A 90 6.55 -4.60 -4.99
CA THR A 90 5.47 -5.20 -4.19
C THR A 90 5.80 -5.11 -2.70
N VAL A 91 4.85 -4.63 -1.90
CA VAL A 91 4.99 -4.59 -0.44
C VAL A 91 4.87 -6.01 0.11
N ASN A 92 5.91 -6.50 0.78
CA ASN A 92 5.90 -7.84 1.39
C ASN A 92 6.52 -7.90 2.79
N ASP A 93 6.82 -6.75 3.39
CA ASP A 93 7.40 -6.69 4.72
C ASP A 93 6.91 -5.46 5.52
N ARG A 94 7.22 -5.43 6.82
CA ARG A 94 6.89 -4.34 7.75
C ARG A 94 8.13 -3.58 8.19
N GLY A 95 7.92 -2.32 8.51
CA GLY A 95 8.98 -1.31 8.68
C GLY A 95 8.73 -0.14 7.72
N PRO A 96 9.62 0.84 7.61
CA PRO A 96 10.88 1.01 8.35
C PRO A 96 10.64 1.35 9.83
N LEU A 97 11.63 1.06 10.69
CA LEU A 97 11.59 1.47 12.11
C LEU A 97 11.69 2.99 12.30
N LYS A 98 12.31 3.70 11.36
CA LYS A 98 12.45 5.16 11.42
C LYS A 98 11.15 5.86 10.99
N PRO A 99 10.57 6.76 11.82
CA PRO A 99 9.32 7.46 11.48
C PRO A 99 9.38 8.29 10.19
N SER A 100 10.53 8.87 9.87
CA SER A 100 10.74 9.75 8.70
C SER A 100 10.78 9.03 7.35
N ARG A 101 10.81 7.69 7.33
CA ARG A 101 10.91 6.87 6.12
C ARG A 101 9.66 6.00 5.96
N GLN A 102 9.18 5.86 4.74
CA GLN A 102 8.02 4.98 4.47
C GLN A 102 8.39 3.67 3.79
N PHE A 103 9.57 3.58 3.17
CA PHE A 103 9.99 2.37 2.44
C PHE A 103 11.43 1.97 2.76
N ASP A 104 11.63 0.67 3.02
CA ASP A 104 12.94 0.02 2.93
C ASP A 104 12.87 -0.92 1.71
N LEU A 105 13.57 -0.55 0.63
CA LEU A 105 13.57 -1.29 -0.62
C LEU A 105 14.48 -2.52 -0.54
N SER A 106 14.18 -3.54 -1.33
CA SER A 106 15.19 -4.52 -1.74
C SER A 106 16.37 -3.82 -2.45
N GLN A 107 17.57 -4.39 -2.34
CA GLN A 107 18.75 -3.82 -3.00
C GLN A 107 18.59 -3.77 -4.52
N GLY A 108 17.95 -4.80 -5.10
CA GLY A 108 17.65 -4.87 -6.52
C GLY A 108 16.77 -3.69 -6.95
N ALA A 109 15.68 -3.41 -6.22
CA ALA A 109 14.83 -2.26 -6.51
C ALA A 109 15.58 -0.93 -6.33
N PHE A 110 16.35 -0.78 -5.26
CA PHE A 110 17.11 0.45 -5.01
C PHE A 110 18.13 0.73 -6.13
N LYS A 111 18.88 -0.29 -6.58
CA LYS A 111 19.86 -0.18 -7.68
C LYS A 111 19.24 0.23 -9.02
N LYS A 112 17.94 0.03 -9.23
CA LYS A 112 17.26 0.50 -10.45
C LYS A 112 17.08 2.01 -10.48
N ILE A 113 17.00 2.65 -9.31
CA ILE A 113 16.69 4.08 -9.18
C ILE A 113 17.78 4.90 -8.50
N GLY A 114 18.83 4.29 -7.97
CA GLY A 114 19.94 4.99 -7.28
C GLY A 114 21.17 4.11 -7.07
N SER A 115 22.20 4.66 -6.42
CA SER A 115 23.42 3.95 -6.05
C SER A 115 23.32 3.46 -4.61
N LEU A 116 23.80 2.25 -4.30
CA LEU A 116 23.82 1.79 -2.90
C LEU A 116 24.65 2.70 -1.98
N ASN A 117 25.60 3.46 -2.53
CA ASN A 117 26.41 4.43 -1.80
C ASN A 117 25.58 5.61 -1.27
N ASP A 118 24.42 5.90 -1.86
CA ASP A 118 23.54 6.98 -1.43
C ASP A 118 22.92 6.68 -0.06
N GLY A 119 22.70 5.39 0.24
CA GLY A 119 22.11 4.90 1.49
C GLY A 119 20.63 5.21 1.66
N VAL A 120 20.27 6.50 1.59
CA VAL A 120 18.91 7.04 1.68
C VAL A 120 18.70 8.04 0.57
N ILE A 121 17.59 7.90 -0.18
CA ILE A 121 17.23 8.82 -1.27
C ILE A 121 15.84 9.41 -1.05
N LYS A 122 15.62 10.61 -1.59
CA LYS A 122 14.29 11.22 -1.66
C LYS A 122 13.51 10.62 -2.82
N ILE A 123 12.30 10.15 -2.54
CA ILE A 123 11.44 9.51 -3.53
C ILE A 123 10.06 10.18 -3.56
N ARG A 124 9.38 10.04 -4.69
CA ARG A 124 7.92 10.14 -4.76
C ARG A 124 7.34 8.78 -5.12
N PHE A 125 6.21 8.42 -4.55
CA PHE A 125 5.59 7.12 -4.81
C PHE A 125 4.10 7.24 -5.07
N LYS A 126 3.56 6.25 -5.80
CA LYS A 126 2.14 6.13 -6.10
C LYS A 126 1.70 4.68 -5.96
N ILE A 127 0.60 4.47 -5.26
CA ILE A 127 -0.04 3.15 -5.16
C ILE A 127 -0.74 2.86 -6.48
N LEU A 128 -0.53 1.66 -7.02
CA LEU A 128 -1.10 1.20 -8.29
C LEU A 128 -2.29 0.28 -8.08
N LYS A 129 -2.22 -0.60 -7.08
CA LYS A 129 -3.25 -1.58 -6.70
C LYS A 129 -3.04 -2.06 -5.27
#